data_AF-A0A7Z9D1V6-F1
#
_entry.id   AF-A0A7Z9D1V6-F1
#
_cell.length_a   1.000
_cell.length_b   1.000
_cell.length_c   1.000
_cell.angle_alpha   90.00
_cell.angle_beta   90.00
_cell.angle_gamma   90.00
#
_symmetry.space_group_name_H-M   'P 1'
#
loop_
_entity.id
_entity.type
_entity.pdbx_description
1 polymer ?
#
loop_
_entity_poly.entity_id
_entity_poly.type
_entity_poly.pdbx_seq_one_letter_code
_entity_poly.pdbx_strand_id
1 'polypeptide(L)' 'MAFESKKEKISKVLQEEIKDPKPQKKRGRKAGRPSGKTKFPYQFTLKPQNREKLDRIAEASGYSGTSTFLDEWIEQYQE' A
#
# COMPACT_ATOMS: atom_id res chain seq x y z
N MET A 1 22.52 -5.95 55.44
CA MET A 1 21.53 -5.47 54.44
C MET A 1 22.22 -5.31 53.09
N ALA A 2 22.06 -6.26 52.17
CA ALA A 2 22.76 -6.27 50.85
C ALA A 2 21.80 -6.15 49.64
N PHE A 3 20.48 -6.03 49.90
CA PHE A 3 19.43 -6.04 48.88
C PHE A 3 18.74 -4.69 48.68
N GLU A 4 18.91 -3.72 49.59
CA GLU A 4 18.28 -2.39 49.49
C GLU A 4 18.90 -1.54 48.38
N SER A 5 20.23 -1.56 48.27
CA SER A 5 20.98 -0.81 47.25
C SER A 5 20.66 -1.23 45.81
N LYS A 6 20.11 -2.44 45.60
CA LYS A 6 19.66 -2.90 44.28
C LYS A 6 18.26 -2.39 43.95
N LYS A 7 17.36 -2.29 44.94
CA LYS A 7 15.98 -1.80 44.72
C LYS A 7 15.97 -0.33 44.30
N GLU A 8 16.80 0.50 44.92
CA GLU A 8 16.92 1.93 44.58
C GLU A 8 17.50 2.16 43.18
N LYS A 9 18.43 1.30 42.74
CA LYS A 9 18.97 1.35 41.38
C LYS A 9 17.91 0.96 40.34
N ILE A 10 17.10 -0.04 40.65
CA ILE A 10 16.02 -0.51 39.76
C ILE A 10 14.91 0.56 39.64
N SER A 11 14.51 1.20 40.73
CA SER A 11 13.50 2.27 40.69
C SER A 11 13.98 3.49 39.90
N LYS A 12 15.27 3.83 40.00
CA LYS A 12 15.86 4.95 39.27
C LYS A 12 15.92 4.70 37.76
N VAL A 13 16.30 3.49 37.34
CA VAL A 13 16.32 3.10 35.91
C VAL A 13 14.90 3.06 35.33
N LEU A 14 13.93 2.52 36.07
CA LEU A 14 12.53 2.52 35.63
C LEU A 14 11.95 3.92 35.49
N GLN A 15 12.30 4.85 36.38
CA GLN A 15 11.84 6.25 36.30
C GLN A 15 12.50 7.06 35.18
N GLU A 16 13.74 6.72 34.79
CA GLU A 16 14.42 7.33 33.64
C GLU A 16 13.82 6.87 32.30
N GLU A 17 13.45 5.58 32.18
CA GLU A 17 12.79 5.03 30.98
C GLU A 17 11.37 5.59 30.73
N ILE A 18 10.68 6.05 31.77
CA ILE A 18 9.29 6.56 31.66
C ILE A 18 9.23 8.04 31.22
N LYS A 19 10.37 8.77 31.27
CA LYS A 19 10.40 10.22 31.04
C LYS A 19 10.47 10.68 29.57
N ASP A 20 10.39 9.76 28.61
CA ASP A 20 10.24 10.11 27.21
C ASP A 20 8.87 9.70 26.65
N PRO A 21 7.81 10.50 26.85
CA PRO A 21 6.74 10.51 25.87
C PRO A 21 7.28 11.27 24.66
N LYS A 22 8.20 10.68 23.89
CA LYS A 22 8.33 11.10 22.49
C LYS A 22 6.92 10.93 21.92
N PRO A 23 6.22 12.01 21.53
CA PRO A 23 4.92 11.85 20.93
C PRO A 23 5.15 10.94 19.74
N GLN A 24 4.51 9.75 19.78
CA GLN A 24 4.42 8.91 18.60
C GLN A 24 3.88 9.83 17.53
N LYS A 25 4.75 10.28 16.62
CA LYS A 25 4.33 11.06 15.47
C LYS A 25 3.40 10.13 14.73
N LYS A 26 2.09 10.25 15.00
CA LYS A 26 1.05 9.67 14.16
C LYS A 26 1.48 10.11 12.78
N ARG A 27 1.91 9.17 11.95
CA ARG A 27 2.23 9.43 10.55
C ARG A 27 0.91 9.88 9.94
N GLY A 28 0.59 11.16 10.10
CA GLY A 28 -0.54 11.80 9.49
C GLY A 28 -0.39 11.49 8.02
N ARG A 29 -1.42 10.88 7.43
CA ARG A 29 -1.48 10.71 5.98
C ARG A 29 -1.13 12.07 5.40
N LYS A 30 -0.08 12.14 4.58
CA LYS A 30 0.26 13.39 3.88
C LYS A 30 -1.03 13.87 3.21
N ALA A 31 -1.49 15.07 3.55
CA ALA A 31 -2.65 15.68 2.92
C ALA A 31 -2.41 15.67 1.41
N GLY A 32 -3.29 15.01 0.66
CA GLY A 32 -3.17 14.80 -0.78
C GLY A 32 -2.93 13.36 -1.24
N ARG A 33 -2.69 12.39 -0.35
CA ARG A 33 -2.71 10.97 -0.76
C ARG A 33 -4.18 10.51 -0.86
N PRO A 34 -4.67 10.11 -2.05
CA PRO A 34 -6.04 9.62 -2.21
C PRO A 34 -6.32 8.48 -1.22
N SER A 35 -7.51 8.45 -0.66
CA SER A 35 -7.94 7.42 0.28
C SER A 35 -8.20 6.12 -0.49
N GLY A 36 -7.24 5.19 -0.47
CA GLY A 36 -7.43 3.83 -0.97
C GLY A 36 -6.92 3.58 -2.39
N LYS A 37 -6.91 2.30 -2.77
CA LYS A 37 -6.63 1.86 -4.14
C LYS A 37 -7.89 2.12 -4.97
N THR A 38 -7.79 2.96 -6.00
CA THR A 38 -8.91 3.22 -6.94
C THR A 38 -9.08 2.13 -7.98
N LYS A 39 -8.04 1.32 -8.23
CA LYS A 39 -8.05 0.19 -9.15
C LYS A 39 -7.69 -1.10 -8.42
N PHE A 40 -8.42 -2.17 -8.71
CA PHE A 40 -8.14 -3.52 -8.19
C PHE A 40 -7.53 -4.37 -9.29
N PRO A 41 -6.48 -5.17 -8.99
CA PRO A 41 -5.92 -6.07 -9.98
C PRO A 41 -6.95 -7.15 -10.32
N TYR A 42 -7.08 -7.45 -11.61
CA TYR A 42 -7.90 -8.54 -12.12
C TYR A 42 -7.02 -9.46 -12.96
N GLN A 43 -7.14 -10.77 -12.73
CA GLN A 43 -6.34 -11.78 -13.42
C GLN A 43 -7.26 -12.75 -14.13
N PHE A 44 -7.02 -12.95 -15.42
CA PHE A 44 -7.67 -13.97 -16.24
C PHE A 44 -6.61 -14.74 -17.04
N THR A 45 -6.94 -15.95 -17.45
CA THR A 45 -6.11 -16.76 -18.34
C THR A 45 -6.71 -16.75 -19.74
N LEU A 46 -5.92 -16.31 -20.72
CA LEU A 46 -6.29 -16.39 -22.14
C LEU A 46 -5.50 -17.48 -22.83
N LYS A 47 -6.05 -17.96 -23.95
CA LYS A 47 -5.27 -18.71 -24.93
C LYS A 47 -4.12 -17.81 -25.45
N PRO A 48 -2.92 -18.35 -25.73
CA PRO A 48 -1.78 -17.56 -26.20
C PRO A 48 -2.12 -16.67 -27.40
N GLN A 49 -2.85 -17.21 -28.38
CA GLN A 49 -3.29 -16.48 -29.56
C GLN A 49 -4.20 -15.27 -29.23
N ASN A 50 -5.07 -15.40 -28.22
CA ASN A 50 -5.97 -14.31 -27.84
C ASN A 50 -5.23 -13.22 -27.08
N ARG A 51 -4.21 -13.60 -26.29
CA ARG A 51 -3.34 -12.64 -25.62
C ARG A 51 -2.58 -11.78 -26.64
N GLU A 52 -1.94 -12.38 -27.64
CA GLU A 52 -1.24 -11.64 -28.69
C GLU A 52 -2.18 -10.72 -29.47
N LYS A 53 -3.41 -11.16 -29.75
CA LYS A 53 -4.43 -10.31 -30.38
C LYS A 53 -4.80 -9.12 -29.51
N LEU A 54 -5.01 -9.33 -28.21
CA LEU A 54 -5.31 -8.27 -27.25
C LEU A 54 -4.19 -7.23 -27.22
N ASP A 55 -2.93 -7.67 -27.15
CA ASP A 55 -1.76 -6.79 -27.15
C ASP A 55 -1.71 -5.96 -28.44
N ARG A 56 -1.88 -6.59 -29.61
CA ARG A 56 -1.91 -5.89 -30.91
C ARG A 56 -3.05 -4.88 -31.03
N ILE A 57 -4.24 -5.20 -30.53
CA ILE A 57 -5.40 -4.29 -30.57
C ILE A 57 -5.14 -3.06 -29.69
N ALA A 58 -4.58 -3.27 -28.49
CA ALA A 58 -4.23 -2.18 -27.60
C ALA A 58 -3.16 -1.26 -28.21
N GLU A 59 -2.10 -1.84 -28.79
CA GLU A 59 -1.05 -1.09 -29.49
C GLU A 59 -1.60 -0.32 -30.70
N ALA A 60 -2.43 -0.96 -31.53
CA ALA A 60 -3.02 -0.34 -32.72
C ALA A 60 -3.95 0.82 -32.38
N SER A 61 -4.56 0.78 -31.19
CA SER A 61 -5.45 1.84 -30.68
C SER A 61 -4.68 2.93 -29.93
N GLY A 62 -3.35 2.84 -29.83
CA GLY A 62 -2.49 3.84 -29.20
C GLY A 62 -2.37 3.72 -27.68
N TYR A 63 -2.84 2.62 -27.08
CA TYR A 63 -2.77 2.43 -25.64
C TYR A 63 -1.39 1.93 -25.19
N SER A 64 -0.96 2.38 -24.01
CA SER A 64 0.30 1.95 -23.39
C SER A 64 0.27 0.51 -22.87
N GLY A 65 -0.90 -0.12 -22.81
CA GLY A 65 -1.06 -1.47 -22.31
C GLY A 65 -2.50 -1.96 -22.38
N THR A 66 -2.65 -3.27 -22.33
CA THR A 66 -3.94 -3.96 -22.45
C THR A 66 -4.88 -3.68 -21.28
N SER A 67 -4.36 -3.37 -20.09
CA SER A 67 -5.18 -2.98 -18.94
C SER A 67 -5.95 -1.68 -19.19
N THR A 68 -5.28 -0.63 -19.69
CA THR A 68 -5.92 0.65 -20.01
C THR A 68 -6.93 0.49 -21.14
N PHE A 69 -6.55 -0.26 -22.19
CA PHE A 69 -7.45 -0.56 -23.29
C PHE A 69 -8.74 -1.25 -22.80
N LEU A 70 -8.62 -2.26 -21.94
CA LEU A 70 -9.77 -2.98 -21.41
C LEU A 70 -10.63 -2.11 -20.49
N ASP A 71 -10.01 -1.28 -19.64
CA ASP A 71 -10.70 -0.36 -18.74
C ASP A 71 -11.62 0.59 -19.54
N GLU A 72 -11.07 1.26 -20.56
CA GLU A 72 -11.84 2.18 -21.42
C GLU A 72 -12.84 1.45 -22.31
N TRP A 73 -12.47 0.27 -22.85
CA TRP A 73 -13.39 -0.53 -23.67
C TRP A 73 -14.60 -0.99 -22.87
N ILE A 74 -14.42 -1.38 -21.61
CA ILE A 74 -15.51 -1.77 -20.71
C ILE A 74 -16.38 -0.56 -20.36
N GLU A 75 -15.81 0.63 -20.14
CA GLU A 75 -16.58 1.85 -19.88
C GLU A 75 -17.49 2.25 -21.06
N GLN A 76 -17.10 1.93 -22.29
CA GLN A 76 -17.89 2.19 -23.49
C GLN A 76 -18.87 1.06 -23.84
N TYR A 77 -18.74 -0.11 -23.21
CA TYR A 77 -19.60 -1.26 -23.49
C TYR A 77 -20.99 -1.03 -22.90
N GLN A 78 -22.02 -0.96 -23.76
CA GLN A 78 -23.43 -0.93 -23.35
C GLN A 78 -24.01 -2.35 -23.42
N GLU A 79 -24.77 -2.74 -22.40
CA GLU A 79 -25.41 -4.05 -22.25
C GLU A 79 -26.69 -4.20 -23.08
#